data_AF-A0A0Q7A1T3-F1
#
_entry.id   AF-A0A0Q7A1T3-F1
#
_cell.length_a   1.000
_cell.length_b   1.000
_cell.length_c   1.000
_cell.angle_alpha   90.00
_cell.angle_beta   90.00
_cell.angle_gamma   90.00
#
_symmetry.space_group_name_H-M   'P 1'
#
loop_
_entity.id
_entity.type
_entity.pdbx_description
1 polymer ?
#
loop_
_entity_poly.entity_id
_entity_poly.type
_entity_poly.pdbx_seq_one_letter_code
_entity_poly.pdbx_strand_id
1 'polypeptide(L)'
;MSAPLDYIRDPAEIYRQSFATIREEAALDRFPVVLQPLVIRLIHACGMVDLADDVSWSDGAFEAGAAALEKGAPVLVDVEMVRHGIIRRLLPTDNQVLCLLNDERVRPKAEEIGNTRSAAQVDLWDEHLAGAVVAVGNAPTALFRLLERIDAGAPKPAIILGFPVGFVGAAESKDELIAHSRGIPYIAVRGRRGGSAMASAAVNALAGGLGTNV
;
A
#
# COMPACT_ATOMS: atom_id res chain seq x y z
N MET A 1 -18.44 -40.24 -16.50
CA MET A 1 -17.38 -39.22 -16.31
C MET A 1 -18.05 -37.86 -16.41
N SER A 2 -17.87 -36.97 -15.43
CA SER A 2 -18.40 -35.60 -15.53
C SER A 2 -17.65 -34.85 -16.62
N ALA A 3 -18.35 -34.02 -17.41
CA ALA A 3 -17.70 -33.13 -18.36
C ALA A 3 -16.73 -32.20 -17.59
N PRO A 4 -15.57 -31.86 -18.16
CA PRO A 4 -14.66 -30.89 -17.55
C PRO A 4 -15.35 -29.52 -17.45
N LEU A 5 -15.09 -28.80 -16.36
CA LEU A 5 -15.56 -27.43 -16.17
C LEU A 5 -14.92 -26.51 -17.24
N ASP A 6 -15.72 -25.61 -17.79
CA ASP A 6 -15.32 -24.62 -18.80
C ASP A 6 -14.83 -23.33 -18.14
N TYR A 7 -13.54 -23.03 -18.27
CA TYR A 7 -12.90 -21.83 -17.75
C TYR A 7 -11.57 -21.56 -18.48
N ILE A 8 -11.16 -20.29 -18.52
CA ILE A 8 -9.88 -19.87 -19.11
C ILE A 8 -8.74 -20.41 -18.25
N ARG A 9 -7.76 -21.07 -18.89
CA ARG A 9 -6.59 -21.66 -18.21
C ARG A 9 -5.28 -20.93 -18.50
N ASP A 10 -5.28 -19.99 -19.44
CA ASP A 10 -4.12 -19.16 -19.75
C ASP A 10 -4.03 -17.98 -18.77
N PRO A 11 -3.00 -17.92 -17.90
CA PRO A 11 -2.84 -16.81 -16.96
C PRO A 11 -2.71 -15.45 -17.64
N ALA A 12 -2.02 -15.37 -18.78
CA ALA A 12 -1.82 -14.10 -19.49
C ALA A 12 -3.17 -13.56 -19.97
N GLU A 13 -4.00 -14.44 -20.51
CA GLU A 13 -5.34 -14.11 -20.96
C GLU A 13 -6.27 -13.69 -19.81
N ILE A 14 -6.20 -14.38 -18.65
CA ILE A 14 -6.95 -14.00 -17.45
C ILE A 14 -6.61 -12.56 -17.02
N TYR A 15 -5.32 -12.22 -16.94
CA TYR A 15 -4.91 -10.86 -16.59
C TYR A 15 -5.33 -9.83 -17.64
N ARG A 16 -5.16 -10.16 -18.93
CA ARG A 16 -5.54 -9.28 -20.04
C ARG A 16 -7.03 -8.95 -19.99
N GLN A 17 -7.89 -9.97 -19.84
CA GLN A 17 -9.33 -9.78 -19.73
C GLN A 17 -9.70 -9.02 -18.46
N SER A 18 -9.13 -9.39 -17.29
CA SER A 18 -9.42 -8.69 -16.04
C SER A 18 -9.11 -7.20 -16.11
N PHE A 19 -7.94 -6.81 -16.64
CA PHE A 19 -7.59 -5.39 -16.77
C PHE A 19 -8.40 -4.67 -17.85
N ALA A 20 -8.85 -5.35 -18.90
CA ALA A 20 -9.76 -4.76 -19.88
C ALA A 20 -11.12 -4.45 -19.24
N THR A 21 -11.72 -5.42 -18.54
CA THR A 21 -12.98 -5.24 -17.81
C THR A 21 -12.90 -4.09 -16.81
N ILE A 22 -11.82 -3.99 -16.03
CA ILE A 22 -11.65 -2.88 -15.07
C ILE A 22 -11.60 -1.52 -15.78
N ARG A 23 -10.96 -1.41 -16.95
CA ARG A 23 -10.91 -0.16 -17.71
C ARG A 23 -12.27 0.27 -18.26
N GLU A 24 -13.12 -0.70 -18.58
CA GLU A 24 -14.47 -0.45 -19.09
C GLU A 24 -15.44 -0.06 -17.97
N GLU A 25 -15.30 -0.65 -16.78
CA GLU A 25 -16.26 -0.51 -15.68
C GLU A 25 -15.87 0.56 -14.65
N ALA A 26 -14.57 0.78 -14.41
CA ALA A 26 -14.10 1.77 -13.45
C ALA A 26 -14.00 3.16 -14.10
N ALA A 27 -14.43 4.18 -13.37
CA ALA A 27 -14.37 5.57 -13.82
C ALA A 27 -12.95 6.15 -13.73
N LEU A 28 -12.04 5.65 -14.57
CA LEU A 28 -10.60 5.95 -14.54
C LEU A 28 -10.24 7.34 -15.07
N ASP A 29 -11.11 7.96 -15.87
CA ASP A 29 -10.86 9.28 -16.49
C ASP A 29 -10.68 10.42 -15.47
N ARG A 30 -11.11 10.20 -14.22
CA ARG A 30 -10.89 11.14 -13.11
C ARG A 30 -9.45 11.17 -12.61
N PHE A 31 -8.65 10.16 -12.93
CA PHE A 31 -7.27 10.04 -12.45
C PHE A 31 -6.27 10.49 -13.52
N PRO A 32 -5.15 11.13 -13.10
CA PRO A 32 -4.01 11.31 -13.97
C PRO A 32 -3.57 9.99 -14.61
N VAL A 33 -3.20 10.01 -15.88
CA VAL A 33 -2.80 8.81 -16.65
C VAL A 33 -1.74 7.98 -15.92
N VAL A 34 -0.78 8.65 -15.28
CA VAL A 34 0.30 8.03 -14.48
C VAL A 34 -0.22 7.23 -13.28
N LEU A 35 -1.36 7.61 -12.69
CA LEU A 35 -1.93 6.97 -11.52
C LEU A 35 -2.88 5.81 -11.89
N GLN A 36 -3.43 5.79 -13.11
CA GLN A 36 -4.38 4.76 -13.55
C GLN A 36 -3.89 3.32 -13.38
N PRO A 37 -2.61 2.97 -13.69
CA PRO A 37 -2.07 1.64 -13.40
C PRO A 37 -2.25 1.19 -11.95
N LEU A 38 -2.04 2.11 -11.01
CA LEU A 38 -2.19 1.84 -9.58
C LEU A 38 -3.66 1.59 -9.23
N VAL A 39 -4.56 2.44 -9.69
CA VAL A 39 -6.01 2.28 -9.43
C VAL A 39 -6.53 0.95 -10.00
N ILE A 40 -6.11 0.58 -11.21
CA ILE A 40 -6.45 -0.71 -11.82
C ILE A 40 -5.96 -1.87 -10.95
N ARG A 41 -4.72 -1.83 -10.45
CA ARG A 41 -4.21 -2.90 -9.56
C ARG A 41 -4.97 -2.96 -8.24
N LEU A 42 -5.36 -1.82 -7.67
CA LEU A 42 -6.18 -1.78 -6.45
C LEU A 42 -7.54 -2.47 -6.66
N ILE A 43 -8.22 -2.14 -7.76
CA ILE A 43 -9.51 -2.73 -8.12
C ILE A 43 -9.36 -4.23 -8.41
N HIS A 44 -8.32 -4.63 -9.16
CA HIS A 44 -8.04 -6.04 -9.43
C HIS A 44 -7.81 -6.83 -8.14
N ALA A 45 -7.14 -6.24 -7.15
CA ALA A 45 -6.84 -6.90 -5.88
C ALA A 45 -8.07 -7.10 -4.97
N CYS A 46 -9.19 -6.40 -5.23
CA CYS A 46 -10.37 -6.45 -4.36
C CYS A 46 -11.68 -6.80 -5.08
N GLY A 47 -11.72 -6.75 -6.42
CA GLY A 47 -12.90 -7.01 -7.22
C GLY A 47 -14.00 -5.94 -7.15
N MET A 48 -13.68 -4.72 -6.72
CA MET A 48 -14.65 -3.63 -6.51
C MET A 48 -14.32 -2.42 -7.40
N VAL A 49 -15.05 -2.23 -8.50
CA VAL A 49 -14.82 -1.13 -9.45
C VAL A 49 -15.13 0.25 -8.87
N ASP A 50 -16.08 0.30 -7.93
CA ASP A 50 -16.47 1.48 -7.16
C ASP A 50 -15.41 1.91 -6.13
N LEU A 51 -14.30 1.15 -5.99
CA LEU A 51 -13.15 1.57 -5.17
C LEU A 51 -12.56 2.89 -5.70
N ALA A 52 -12.69 3.16 -7.01
CA ALA A 52 -12.27 4.41 -7.64
C ALA A 52 -12.86 5.67 -6.96
N ASP A 53 -14.01 5.56 -6.30
CA ASP A 53 -14.64 6.67 -5.57
C ASP A 53 -13.94 7.02 -4.26
N ASP A 54 -13.20 6.07 -3.68
CA ASP A 54 -12.55 6.24 -2.38
C ASP A 54 -11.05 6.57 -2.48
N VAL A 55 -10.45 6.47 -3.67
CA VAL A 55 -9.01 6.72 -3.84
C VAL A 55 -8.73 8.22 -3.69
N SER A 56 -7.85 8.56 -2.75
CA SER A 56 -7.32 9.91 -2.53
C SER A 56 -5.81 9.90 -2.71
N TRP A 57 -5.26 10.94 -3.31
CA TRP A 57 -3.81 11.06 -3.54
C TRP A 57 -3.37 12.51 -3.41
N SER A 58 -2.07 12.71 -3.18
CA SER A 58 -1.42 14.01 -3.34
C SER A 58 -0.75 14.12 -4.71
N ASP A 59 -0.51 15.35 -5.17
CA ASP A 59 0.22 15.60 -6.41
C ASP A 59 1.61 14.95 -6.39
N GLY A 60 2.00 14.32 -7.50
CA GLY A 60 3.30 13.66 -7.68
C GLY A 60 3.52 12.39 -6.85
N ALA A 61 2.48 11.84 -6.18
CA ALA A 61 2.65 10.69 -5.29
C ALA A 61 3.13 9.44 -6.03
N PHE A 62 2.60 9.15 -7.22
CA PHE A 62 3.02 7.96 -7.97
C PHE A 62 4.51 8.06 -8.33
N GLU A 63 4.93 9.21 -8.87
CA GLU A 63 6.29 9.47 -9.30
C GLU A 63 7.27 9.45 -8.12
N ALA A 64 6.89 10.03 -6.98
CA ALA A 64 7.70 10.00 -5.76
C ALA A 64 7.95 8.57 -5.28
N GLY A 65 6.91 7.74 -5.26
CA GLY A 65 7.00 6.33 -4.88
C GLY A 65 7.84 5.50 -5.85
N ALA A 66 7.59 5.63 -7.16
CA ALA A 66 8.34 4.92 -8.20
C ALA A 66 9.83 5.30 -8.17
N ALA A 67 10.14 6.60 -8.12
CA ALA A 67 11.51 7.09 -8.07
C ALA A 67 12.25 6.67 -6.79
N ALA A 68 11.55 6.53 -5.65
CA ALA A 68 12.15 6.01 -4.42
C ALA A 68 12.55 4.53 -4.59
N LEU A 69 11.67 3.70 -5.17
CA LEU A 69 11.98 2.29 -5.43
C LEU A 69 13.14 2.16 -6.42
N GLU A 70 13.17 2.92 -7.51
CA GLU A 70 14.27 2.93 -8.48
C GLU A 70 15.63 3.30 -7.84
N LYS A 71 15.62 4.14 -6.81
CA LYS A 71 16.82 4.52 -6.04
C LYS A 71 17.22 3.50 -4.96
N GLY A 72 16.52 2.39 -4.84
CA GLY A 72 16.81 1.35 -3.85
C GLY A 72 16.19 1.58 -2.47
N ALA A 73 15.21 2.48 -2.34
CA ALA A 73 14.56 2.72 -1.05
C ALA A 73 13.90 1.43 -0.50
N PRO A 74 13.95 1.18 0.81
CA PRO A 74 13.24 0.06 1.41
C PRO A 74 11.72 0.31 1.39
N VAL A 75 10.97 -0.79 1.43
CA VAL A 75 9.53 -0.80 1.66
C VAL A 75 9.27 -1.21 3.11
N LEU A 76 8.72 -0.30 3.91
CA LEU A 76 8.31 -0.56 5.29
C LEU A 76 6.82 -0.91 5.31
N VAL A 77 6.47 -2.05 5.90
CA VAL A 77 5.07 -2.51 5.92
C VAL A 77 4.60 -2.85 7.33
N ASP A 78 3.31 -2.64 7.59
CA ASP A 78 2.72 -2.79 8.92
C ASP A 78 2.42 -4.26 9.31
N VAL A 79 2.19 -5.14 8.34
CA VAL A 79 1.93 -6.56 8.59
C VAL A 79 2.56 -7.46 7.52
N GLU A 80 2.86 -8.72 7.90
CA GLU A 80 3.46 -9.70 7.00
C GLU A 80 2.62 -9.98 5.74
N MET A 81 1.29 -9.87 5.82
CA MET A 81 0.43 -10.06 4.64
C MET A 81 0.73 -9.04 3.54
N VAL A 82 1.07 -7.79 3.88
CA VAL A 82 1.48 -6.79 2.89
C VAL A 82 2.82 -7.22 2.28
N ARG A 83 3.78 -7.63 3.12
CA ARG A 83 5.10 -8.12 2.69
C ARG A 83 4.99 -9.28 1.71
N HIS A 84 4.11 -10.24 2.00
CA HIS A 84 3.90 -11.43 1.15
C HIS A 84 3.16 -11.14 -0.15
N GLY A 85 2.36 -10.08 -0.21
CA GLY A 85 1.69 -9.66 -1.45
C GLY A 85 2.59 -8.87 -2.43
N ILE A 86 3.76 -8.40 -1.97
CA ILE A 86 4.71 -7.67 -2.81
C ILE A 86 5.46 -8.65 -3.72
N ILE A 87 5.36 -8.41 -5.02
CA ILE A 87 5.96 -9.23 -6.08
C ILE A 87 7.43 -8.81 -6.23
N ARG A 88 8.33 -9.62 -5.66
CA ARG A 88 9.77 -9.31 -5.63
C ARG A 88 10.39 -9.02 -6.99
N ARG A 89 10.01 -9.75 -8.03
CA ARG A 89 10.53 -9.55 -9.40
C ARG A 89 10.10 -8.24 -10.06
N LEU A 90 9.08 -7.55 -9.54
CA LEU A 90 8.68 -6.23 -10.04
C LEU A 90 9.48 -5.11 -9.40
N LEU A 91 10.17 -5.37 -8.28
CA LEU A 91 11.00 -4.36 -7.64
C LEU A 91 12.17 -4.01 -8.58
N PRO A 92 12.43 -2.72 -8.85
CA PRO A 92 13.42 -2.30 -9.85
C PRO A 92 14.86 -2.56 -9.40
N THR A 93 15.08 -2.74 -8.10
CA THR A 93 16.37 -3.09 -7.50
C THR A 93 16.16 -4.15 -6.42
N ASP A 94 17.20 -4.50 -5.66
CA ASP A 94 17.08 -5.36 -4.48
C ASP A 94 16.46 -4.60 -3.28
N ASN A 95 15.31 -3.97 -3.50
CA ASN A 95 14.59 -3.20 -2.50
C ASN A 95 14.22 -4.13 -1.33
N GLN A 96 14.72 -3.81 -0.13
CA GLN A 96 14.31 -4.54 1.07
C GLN A 96 12.81 -4.32 1.32
N VAL A 97 12.12 -5.37 1.78
CA VAL A 97 10.73 -5.23 2.26
C VAL A 97 10.70 -5.73 3.69
N LEU A 98 10.54 -4.78 4.60
CA LEU A 98 10.73 -4.92 6.03
C LEU A 98 9.37 -4.86 6.74
N CYS A 99 9.11 -5.88 7.56
CA CYS A 99 8.00 -5.95 8.50
C CYS A 99 8.62 -6.31 9.84
N LEU A 100 8.56 -5.42 10.82
CA LEU A 100 9.17 -5.64 12.13
C LEU A 100 8.16 -6.17 13.16
N LEU A 101 6.92 -6.43 12.75
CA LEU A 101 5.82 -6.87 13.62
C LEU A 101 6.17 -8.06 14.55
N ASN A 102 7.07 -8.93 14.08
CA ASN A 102 7.52 -10.13 14.79
C ASN A 102 8.94 -10.00 15.39
N ASP A 103 9.57 -8.83 15.27
CA ASP A 103 10.83 -8.53 15.95
C ASP A 103 10.65 -8.63 17.47
N GLU A 104 11.62 -9.23 18.16
CA GLU A 104 11.56 -9.47 19.60
C GLU A 104 11.40 -8.17 20.42
N ARG A 105 11.86 -7.03 19.88
CA ARG A 105 11.79 -5.71 20.51
C ARG A 105 10.37 -5.12 20.47
N VAL A 106 9.49 -5.58 19.57
CA VAL A 106 8.16 -4.98 19.38
C VAL A 106 7.22 -5.23 20.54
N ARG A 107 7.25 -6.42 21.17
CA ARG A 107 6.37 -6.71 22.30
C ARG A 107 6.69 -5.84 23.52
N PRO A 108 7.95 -5.77 23.99
CA PRO A 108 8.31 -4.84 25.05
C PRO A 108 7.99 -3.38 24.71
N LYS A 109 8.26 -2.95 23.46
CA LYS A 109 7.95 -1.58 23.03
C LYS A 109 6.45 -1.28 23.09
N ALA A 110 5.60 -2.23 22.67
CA ALA A 110 4.15 -2.09 22.70
C ALA A 110 3.62 -1.90 24.13
N GLU A 111 4.18 -2.65 25.09
CA GLU A 111 3.87 -2.52 26.51
C GLU A 111 4.36 -1.17 27.07
N GLU A 112 5.59 -0.76 26.73
CA GLU A 112 6.19 0.51 27.16
C GLU A 112 5.35 1.73 26.72
N ILE A 113 4.87 1.75 25.47
CA ILE A 113 4.11 2.88 24.93
C ILE A 113 2.60 2.74 25.12
N GLY A 114 2.12 1.63 25.70
CA GLY A 114 0.69 1.35 25.87
C GLY A 114 -0.10 1.30 24.56
N ASN A 115 0.48 0.73 23.50
CA ASN A 115 -0.13 0.71 22.17
C ASN A 115 -0.03 -0.70 21.53
N THR A 116 -0.63 -0.87 20.36
CA THR A 116 -0.60 -2.12 19.58
C THR A 116 0.81 -2.45 19.08
N ARG A 117 1.09 -3.74 18.84
CA ARG A 117 2.35 -4.18 18.20
C ARG A 117 2.58 -3.51 16.84
N SER A 118 1.53 -3.32 16.05
CA SER A 118 1.62 -2.68 14.74
C SER A 118 2.05 -1.21 14.83
N ALA A 119 1.63 -0.50 15.88
CA ALA A 119 2.14 0.84 16.18
C ALA A 119 3.57 0.79 16.73
N ALA A 120 3.85 -0.12 17.67
CA ALA A 120 5.15 -0.19 18.33
C ALA A 120 6.32 -0.51 17.38
N GLN A 121 6.08 -1.27 16.31
CA GLN A 121 7.10 -1.53 15.30
C GLN A 121 7.52 -0.26 14.54
N VAL A 122 6.63 0.75 14.44
CA VAL A 122 6.91 2.01 13.74
C VAL A 122 8.00 2.80 14.45
N ASP A 123 8.07 2.69 15.79
CA ASP A 123 9.17 3.28 16.57
C ASP A 123 10.53 2.64 16.25
N LEU A 124 10.54 1.46 15.62
CA LEU A 124 11.75 0.77 15.18
C LEU A 124 12.08 1.03 13.70
N TRP A 125 11.30 1.87 13.01
CA TRP A 125 11.52 2.17 11.59
C TRP A 125 12.50 3.31 11.34
N ASP A 126 12.84 4.13 12.34
CA ASP A 126 13.59 5.38 12.18
C ASP A 126 14.84 5.25 11.29
N GLU A 127 15.63 4.19 11.49
CA GLU A 127 16.88 3.92 10.74
C GLU A 127 16.64 3.67 9.24
N HIS A 128 15.43 3.26 8.88
CA HIS A 128 15.04 2.94 7.50
C HIS A 128 14.04 3.94 6.91
N LEU A 129 13.47 4.85 7.72
CA LEU A 129 12.29 5.63 7.33
C LEU A 129 12.60 6.74 6.31
N ALA A 130 13.81 7.30 6.36
CA ALA A 130 14.23 8.38 5.47
C ALA A 130 14.13 7.95 3.99
N GLY A 131 13.21 8.56 3.25
CA GLY A 131 13.01 8.26 1.82
C GLY A 131 12.39 6.89 1.52
N ALA A 132 11.93 6.15 2.53
CA ALA A 132 11.28 4.85 2.33
C ALA A 132 9.92 4.96 1.61
N VAL A 133 9.49 3.84 1.04
CA VAL A 133 8.08 3.62 0.68
C VAL A 133 7.40 2.96 1.87
N VAL A 134 6.45 3.64 2.51
CA VAL A 134 5.71 3.06 3.64
C VAL A 134 4.35 2.56 3.17
N ALA A 135 4.01 1.31 3.46
CA ALA A 135 2.71 0.72 3.13
C ALA A 135 2.00 0.15 4.35
N VAL A 136 0.93 0.84 4.77
CA VAL A 136 0.08 0.43 5.88
C VAL A 136 -1.19 -0.17 5.31
N GLY A 137 -1.34 -1.50 5.39
CA GLY A 137 -2.46 -2.24 4.81
C GLY A 137 -3.45 -2.80 5.81
N ASN A 138 -3.17 -2.76 7.11
CA ASN A 138 -4.02 -3.41 8.11
C ASN A 138 -4.33 -2.52 9.30
N ALA A 139 -3.31 -1.99 9.98
CA ALA A 139 -3.45 -1.41 11.31
C ALA A 139 -3.56 0.12 11.26
N PRO A 140 -4.72 0.72 11.59
CA PRO A 140 -4.86 2.17 11.67
C PRO A 140 -3.92 2.80 12.71
N THR A 141 -3.65 2.08 13.79
CA THR A 141 -2.71 2.50 14.84
C THR A 141 -1.28 2.63 14.34
N ALA A 142 -0.86 1.84 13.34
CA ALA A 142 0.44 2.01 12.70
C ALA A 142 0.51 3.31 11.90
N LEU A 143 -0.57 3.66 11.19
CA LEU A 143 -0.65 4.92 10.44
C LEU A 143 -0.67 6.13 11.38
N PHE A 144 -1.51 6.12 12.43
CA PHE A 144 -1.49 7.18 13.45
C PHE A 144 -0.10 7.32 14.07
N ARG A 145 0.52 6.21 14.48
CA ARG A 145 1.83 6.24 15.11
C ARG A 145 2.90 6.80 14.17
N LEU A 146 2.87 6.45 12.89
CA LEU A 146 3.77 7.02 11.89
C LEU A 146 3.65 8.55 11.84
N LEU A 147 2.42 9.07 11.81
CA LEU A 147 2.19 10.52 11.78
C LEU A 147 2.68 11.20 13.06
N GLU A 148 2.42 10.62 14.24
CA GLU A 148 2.97 11.10 15.52
C GLU A 148 4.51 11.13 15.52
N ARG A 149 5.15 10.08 14.98
CA ARG A 149 6.61 10.01 14.87
C ARG A 149 7.17 11.11 13.97
N ILE A 150 6.52 11.37 12.83
CA ILE A 150 6.90 12.46 11.93
C ILE A 150 6.73 13.82 12.62
N ASP A 151 5.64 14.04 13.34
CA ASP A 151 5.41 15.27 14.11
C ASP A 151 6.46 15.46 15.22
N ALA A 152 6.95 14.36 15.80
CA ALA A 152 8.05 14.35 16.75
C ALA A 152 9.45 14.50 16.12
N GLY A 153 9.54 14.69 14.79
CA GLY A 153 10.80 14.93 14.09
C GLY A 153 11.50 13.69 13.53
N ALA A 154 10.81 12.55 13.43
CA ALA A 154 11.35 11.38 12.73
C ALA A 154 11.62 11.69 11.24
N PRO A 155 12.55 10.95 10.60
CA PRO A 155 12.79 11.10 9.17
C PRO A 155 11.51 10.92 8.34
N LYS A 156 11.41 11.62 7.22
CA LYS A 156 10.23 11.53 6.35
C LYS A 156 10.40 10.44 5.29
N PRO A 157 9.40 9.56 5.09
CA PRO A 157 9.38 8.66 3.93
C PRO A 157 9.17 9.43 2.63
N ALA A 158 9.49 8.79 1.51
CA ALA A 158 9.22 9.35 0.18
C ALA A 158 7.73 9.33 -0.17
N ILE A 159 6.99 8.34 0.34
CA ILE A 159 5.54 8.21 0.15
C ILE A 159 4.92 7.39 1.29
N ILE A 160 3.66 7.70 1.63
CA ILE A 160 2.81 6.87 2.50
C ILE A 160 1.64 6.30 1.69
N LEU A 161 1.58 4.97 1.65
CA LEU A 161 0.48 4.18 1.10
C LEU A 161 -0.49 3.84 2.26
N GLY A 162 -1.55 4.64 2.41
CA GLY A 162 -2.52 4.60 3.51
C GLY A 162 -3.74 3.73 3.20
N PHE A 163 -3.61 2.42 3.43
CA PHE A 163 -4.66 1.42 3.17
C PHE A 163 -5.12 0.61 4.39
N PRO A 164 -5.02 1.05 5.66
CA PRO A 164 -5.59 0.26 6.75
C PRO A 164 -7.10 0.06 6.54
N VAL A 165 -7.54 -1.19 6.69
CA VAL A 165 -8.94 -1.61 6.63
C VAL A 165 -9.48 -1.72 8.03
N GLY A 166 -10.74 -1.36 8.24
CA GLY A 166 -11.36 -1.58 9.53
C GLY A 166 -12.58 -0.73 9.81
N PHE A 167 -13.22 -1.03 10.93
CA PHE A 167 -14.43 -0.34 11.38
C PHE A 167 -14.16 0.72 12.45
N VAL A 168 -12.97 0.72 13.06
CA VAL A 168 -12.57 1.62 14.13
C VAL A 168 -11.20 2.19 13.79
N GLY A 169 -11.08 3.51 13.73
CA GLY A 169 -9.82 4.23 13.50
C GLY A 169 -9.32 4.21 12.06
N ALA A 170 -9.80 3.30 11.20
CA ALA A 170 -9.34 3.18 9.82
C ALA A 170 -9.64 4.44 9.01
N ALA A 171 -10.90 4.89 8.99
CA ALA A 171 -11.29 6.09 8.27
C ALA A 171 -10.54 7.30 8.81
N GLU A 172 -10.54 7.46 10.14
CA GLU A 172 -9.94 8.58 10.85
C GLU A 172 -8.42 8.68 10.61
N SER A 173 -7.70 7.54 10.63
CA SER A 173 -6.25 7.53 10.37
C SER A 173 -5.89 7.97 8.95
N LYS A 174 -6.72 7.60 7.97
CA LYS A 174 -6.52 7.95 6.57
C LYS A 174 -6.97 9.37 6.28
N ASP A 175 -8.06 9.83 6.90
CA ASP A 175 -8.50 11.21 6.81
C ASP A 175 -7.46 12.16 7.41
N GLU A 176 -6.82 11.78 8.52
CA GLU A 176 -5.70 12.53 9.11
C GLU A 176 -4.48 12.60 8.15
N LEU A 177 -4.11 11.48 7.51
CA LEU A 177 -3.06 11.47 6.48
C LEU A 177 -3.41 12.39 5.30
N ILE A 178 -4.66 12.34 4.85
CA ILE A 178 -5.16 13.10 3.70
C ILE A 178 -5.20 14.61 3.98
N ALA A 179 -5.72 14.99 5.14
CA ALA A 179 -5.85 16.39 5.54
C ALA A 179 -4.50 17.00 5.92
N HIS A 180 -3.63 16.19 6.54
CA HIS A 180 -2.37 16.62 7.12
C HIS A 180 -1.25 15.64 6.78
N SER A 181 -0.79 15.58 5.53
CA SER A 181 0.27 14.61 5.16
C SER A 181 1.68 14.99 5.65
N ARG A 182 1.83 16.11 6.38
CA ARG A 182 3.13 16.69 6.80
C ARG A 182 4.05 16.97 5.60
N GLY A 183 3.47 17.24 4.42
CA GLY A 183 4.18 17.46 3.16
C GLY A 183 4.74 16.19 2.53
N ILE A 184 4.33 15.01 3.02
CA ILE A 184 4.74 13.72 2.46
C ILE A 184 3.73 13.32 1.38
N PRO A 185 4.18 12.85 0.21
CA PRO A 185 3.29 12.31 -0.79
C PRO A 185 2.49 11.11 -0.28
N TYR A 186 1.23 10.97 -0.68
CA TYR A 186 0.40 9.86 -0.26
C TYR A 186 -0.54 9.33 -1.34
N ILE A 187 -0.92 8.07 -1.18
CA ILE A 187 -2.08 7.46 -1.84
C ILE A 187 -2.82 6.66 -0.78
N ALA A 188 -4.14 6.89 -0.65
CA ALA A 188 -4.97 6.28 0.37
C ALA A 188 -6.35 5.89 -0.17
N VAL A 189 -7.04 4.99 0.53
CA VAL A 189 -8.45 4.63 0.27
C VAL A 189 -9.30 5.13 1.42
N ARG A 190 -10.20 6.07 1.20
CA ARG A 190 -11.06 6.67 2.24
C ARG A 190 -11.97 5.65 2.94
N GLY A 191 -12.54 6.04 4.07
CA GLY A 191 -13.52 5.24 4.79
C GLY A 191 -12.96 3.93 5.34
N ARG A 192 -13.76 2.85 5.31
CA ARG A 192 -13.42 1.56 5.95
C ARG A 192 -12.64 0.61 5.05
N ARG A 193 -12.70 0.81 3.73
CA ARG A 193 -12.07 -0.07 2.73
C ARG A 193 -10.55 0.09 2.77
N GLY A 194 -9.83 -0.95 2.35
CA GLY A 194 -8.39 -1.03 2.43
C GLY A 194 -7.95 -2.49 2.39
N GLY A 195 -6.82 -2.79 3.02
CA GLY A 195 -6.38 -4.15 3.25
C GLY A 195 -5.00 -4.41 2.67
N SER A 196 -4.40 -5.51 3.11
CA SER A 196 -3.04 -5.88 2.69
C SER A 196 -2.94 -6.19 1.20
N ALA A 197 -4.01 -6.69 0.57
CA ALA A 197 -4.08 -6.90 -0.87
C ALA A 197 -3.97 -5.57 -1.65
N MET A 198 -4.68 -4.54 -1.21
CA MET A 198 -4.61 -3.19 -1.80
C MET A 198 -3.24 -2.54 -1.56
N ALA A 199 -2.74 -2.59 -0.32
CA ALA A 199 -1.44 -2.00 0.01
C ALA A 199 -0.29 -2.62 -0.81
N SER A 200 -0.25 -3.95 -0.92
CA SER A 200 0.75 -4.65 -1.74
C SER A 200 0.55 -4.40 -3.23
N ALA A 201 -0.70 -4.34 -3.72
CA ALA A 201 -1.00 -3.97 -5.10
C ALA A 201 -0.52 -2.56 -5.46
N ALA A 202 -0.63 -1.60 -4.55
CA ALA A 202 -0.10 -0.26 -4.72
C ALA A 202 1.44 -0.26 -4.85
N VAL A 203 2.14 -0.97 -3.96
CA VAL A 203 3.61 -1.14 -4.07
C VAL A 203 4.00 -1.79 -5.40
N ASN A 204 3.29 -2.84 -5.81
CA ASN A 204 3.53 -3.53 -7.09
C ASN A 204 3.30 -2.61 -8.30
N ALA A 205 2.32 -1.69 -8.23
CA ALA A 205 2.07 -0.70 -9.26
C ALA A 205 3.19 0.34 -9.34
N LEU A 206 3.68 0.83 -8.20
CA LEU A 206 4.83 1.74 -8.16
C LEU A 206 6.09 1.08 -8.73
N ALA A 207 6.27 -0.21 -8.48
CA ALA A 207 7.46 -0.95 -8.87
C ALA A 207 7.50 -1.32 -10.36
N GLY A 208 6.37 -1.74 -10.94
CA GLY A 208 6.34 -2.26 -12.32
C GLY A 208 5.07 -1.97 -13.10
N GLY A 209 4.25 -1.00 -12.68
CA GLY A 209 3.00 -0.62 -13.34
C GLY A 209 2.03 -1.79 -13.47
N LEU A 210 1.49 -2.00 -14.67
CA LEU A 210 0.61 -3.13 -15.00
C LEU A 210 1.34 -4.41 -15.41
N GLY A 211 2.67 -4.49 -15.23
CA GLY A 211 3.42 -5.71 -15.47
C GLY A 211 2.79 -6.89 -14.71
N THR A 212 2.45 -7.95 -15.43
CA THR A 212 1.80 -9.15 -14.90
C THR A 212 2.82 -10.23 -14.54
N ASN A 213 2.43 -11.17 -13.67
CA ASN A 213 3.21 -12.34 -13.22
C ASN A 213 3.27 -13.48 -14.26
N VAL A 214 3.11 -13.17 -15.54
CA VAL A 214 3.07 -14.17 -16.61
C VAL A 214 4.23 -13.97 -17.56
#